data_AF-A0A2V6YDJ1-F1
#
_entry.id   AF-A0A2V6YDJ1-F1
#
_cell.length_a   1.000
_cell.length_b   1.000
_cell.length_c   1.000
_cell.angle_alpha   90.00
_cell.angle_beta   90.00
_cell.angle_gamma   90.00
#
_symmetry.space_group_name_H-M   'P 1'
#
loop_
_entity.id
_entity.type
_entity.pdbx_description
1 polymer ?
#
loop_
_entity_poly.entity_id
_entity_poly.type
_entity_poly.pdbx_seq_one_letter_code
_entity_poly.pdbx_strand_id
1 'polypeptide(L)' 'MSSDSDVATATEVMTVYMALDGGLHHTRCNQRLSLHGQRAGLELDFYCLACTESVTIPFCVVERIPVADAAC' A
#
# COMPACT_ATOMS: atom_id res chain seq x y z
N MET A 1 -39.14 -3.57 11.36
CA MET A 1 -38.18 -2.45 11.36
C MET A 1 -36.89 -3.01 10.80
N SER A 2 -36.66 -2.81 9.51
CA SER A 2 -35.47 -3.31 8.81
C SER A 2 -34.43 -2.19 8.81
N SER A 3 -33.25 -2.47 9.31
CA SER A 3 -32.09 -1.59 9.17
C SER A 3 -30.92 -2.46 8.76
N ASP A 4 -30.84 -2.72 7.46
CA ASP A 4 -29.60 -3.11 6.78
C ASP A 4 -28.56 -2.04 7.09
N SER A 5 -27.61 -2.38 7.95
CA SER A 5 -26.41 -1.59 8.14
C SER A 5 -25.38 -2.13 7.17
N ASP A 6 -25.46 -1.71 5.91
CA ASP A 6 -24.32 -1.75 5.00
C ASP A 6 -23.33 -0.69 5.51
N VAL A 7 -22.59 -1.05 6.57
CA VAL A 7 -21.34 -0.39 6.89
C VAL A 7 -20.40 -0.81 5.76
N ALA A 8 -20.45 -0.05 4.66
CA ALA A 8 -19.35 0.00 3.74
C ALA A 8 -18.15 0.50 4.55
N THR A 9 -17.37 -0.43 5.10
CA THR A 9 -16.01 -0.16 5.56
C THR A 9 -15.38 0.59 4.42
N ALA A 10 -15.13 1.89 4.62
CA ALA A 10 -14.35 2.68 3.68
C ALA A 10 -13.00 2.00 3.60
N THR A 11 -12.83 1.12 2.62
CA THR A 11 -11.55 0.52 2.31
C THR A 11 -10.69 1.71 1.91
N GLU A 12 -9.83 2.16 2.83
CA GLU A 12 -8.79 3.14 2.50
C GLU A 12 -8.09 2.59 1.26
N VAL A 13 -8.30 3.24 0.11
CA VAL A 13 -7.70 2.81 -1.15
C VAL A 13 -6.22 3.13 -1.03
N MET A 14 -5.45 2.17 -0.53
CA MET A 14 -4.01 2.28 -0.47
C MET A 14 -3.45 1.90 -1.84
N THR A 15 -2.58 2.76 -2.36
CA THR A 15 -1.82 2.50 -3.59
C THR A 15 -0.82 1.36 -3.41
N VAL A 16 -0.58 0.93 -2.17
CA VAL A 16 0.39 -0.09 -1.81
C VAL A 16 -0.14 -1.07 -0.79
N TYR A 17 0.46 -2.26 -0.77
CA TYR A 17 0.28 -3.24 0.29
C TYR A 17 1.60 -3.95 0.57
N MET A 18 1.73 -4.53 1.77
CA MET A 18 2.87 -5.37 2.13
C MET A 18 2.61 -6.81 1.72
N ALA A 19 3.39 -7.34 0.79
CA ALA A 19 3.27 -8.73 0.37
C ALA A 19 3.96 -9.67 1.37
N LEU A 20 3.63 -10.96 1.28
CA LEU A 20 4.22 -12.01 2.11
C LEU A 20 5.72 -12.23 1.86
N ASP A 21 6.26 -11.68 0.77
CA ASP A 21 7.70 -11.66 0.49
C ASP A 21 8.46 -10.59 1.31
N GLY A 22 7.76 -9.86 2.18
CA GLY A 22 8.31 -8.77 2.97
C GLY A 22 8.64 -7.53 2.14
N GLY A 23 8.18 -7.47 0.89
CA GLY A 23 8.29 -6.33 0.00
C GLY A 23 7.00 -5.52 -0.08
N LEU A 24 7.15 -4.23 -0.37
CA LEU A 24 6.02 -3.37 -0.69
C LEU A 24 5.63 -3.54 -2.16
N HIS A 25 4.35 -3.74 -2.45
CA HIS A 25 3.84 -3.96 -3.80
C HIS A 25 2.85 -2.88 -4.19
N HIS A 26 2.81 -2.57 -5.49
CA HIS A 26 1.87 -1.62 -6.07
C HIS A 26 0.51 -2.28 -6.28
N THR A 27 -0.56 -1.77 -5.66
CA THR A 27 -1.91 -2.36 -5.73
C THR A 27 -2.40 -2.50 -7.18
N ARG A 28 -2.08 -1.53 -8.05
CA ARG A 28 -2.51 -1.53 -9.46
C ARG A 28 -1.79 -2.58 -10.31
N CYS A 29 -0.49 -2.75 -10.14
CA CYS A 29 0.33 -3.61 -10.99
C CYS A 29 0.57 -5.00 -10.39
N ASN A 30 0.29 -5.16 -9.10
CA ASN A 30 0.67 -6.33 -8.33
C ASN A 30 2.15 -6.69 -8.47
N GLN A 31 3.00 -5.66 -8.53
CA GLN A 31 4.45 -5.77 -8.70
C GLN A 31 5.15 -5.11 -7.53
N ARG A 32 6.31 -5.67 -7.15
CA ARG A 32 7.16 -5.11 -6.11
C ARG A 32 7.65 -3.72 -6.50
N LEU A 33 7.57 -2.80 -5.55
CA LEU A 33 8.11 -1.46 -5.66
C LEU A 33 9.62 -1.44 -5.34
N SER A 34 10.36 -0.63 -6.09
CA SER A 34 11.79 -0.39 -5.83
C SER A 34 11.96 0.86 -4.99
N LEU A 35 12.73 0.78 -3.89
CA LEU A 35 13.07 1.95 -3.08
C LEU A 35 14.09 2.82 -3.84
N HIS A 36 13.74 4.07 -4.07
CA HIS A 36 14.56 5.03 -4.82
C HIS A 36 15.22 6.07 -3.91
N GLY A 37 14.62 6.36 -2.75
CA GLY A 37 15.21 7.32 -1.84
C GLY A 37 14.38 7.54 -0.58
N GLN A 38 14.92 8.42 0.26
CA GLN A 38 14.29 8.87 1.50
C GLN A 38 14.43 10.38 1.60
N ARG A 39 13.37 11.06 2.03
CA ARG A 39 13.34 12.51 2.22
C ARG A 39 13.31 12.86 3.69
N ALA A 40 14.35 13.53 4.15
CA ALA A 40 14.46 14.11 5.50
C ALA A 40 14.15 13.15 6.66
N GLY A 41 14.24 11.84 6.47
CA GLY A 41 13.84 10.88 7.51
C GLY A 41 12.32 10.60 7.58
N LEU A 42 11.50 11.29 6.78
CA LEU A 42 10.04 11.38 6.95
C LEU A 42 9.24 10.75 5.83
N GLU A 43 9.80 10.64 4.63
CA GLU A 43 9.14 9.97 3.51
C GLU A 43 10.08 8.99 2.81
N LEU A 44 9.50 7.93 2.26
CA LEU A 44 10.14 6.95 1.40
C LEU A 44 9.61 7.12 -0.03
N ASP A 45 10.51 7.20 -0.99
CA ASP A 45 10.17 7.27 -2.40
C ASP A 45 10.36 5.91 -3.06
N PHE A 46 9.31 5.42 -3.69
CA PHE A 46 9.27 4.15 -4.41
C PHE A 46 8.93 4.35 -5.88
N TYR A 47 9.32 3.39 -6.70
CA TYR A 47 9.02 3.37 -8.13
C TYR A 47 8.49 2.02 -8.58
N CYS A 48 7.39 2.03 -9.34
CA CYS A 48 6.86 0.83 -9.99
C CYS A 48 7.46 0.69 -11.39
N LEU A 49 8.31 -0.32 -11.58
CA LEU A 49 8.96 -0.56 -12.88
C LEU A 49 7.98 -1.03 -13.98
N ALA A 50 6.79 -1.50 -13.62
CA ALA A 50 5.79 -1.96 -14.57
C ALA A 50 4.98 -0.83 -15.21
N CYS A 51 4.60 0.19 -14.43
CA CYS A 51 3.78 1.30 -14.91
C CYS A 51 4.46 2.67 -14.81
N THR A 52 5.72 2.71 -14.41
CA THR A 52 6.54 3.93 -14.28
C THR A 52 6.01 4.97 -13.30
N GLU A 53 5.16 4.55 -12.36
CA GLU A 53 4.57 5.42 -11.34
C GLU A 53 5.49 5.57 -10.14
N SER A 54 5.57 6.80 -9.60
CA SER A 54 6.27 7.09 -8.36
C SER A 54 5.30 7.09 -7.19
N VAL A 55 5.68 6.46 -6.09
CA VAL A 55 4.87 6.36 -4.87
C VAL A 55 5.68 6.91 -3.70
N THR A 56 5.21 7.97 -3.07
CA THR A 56 5.83 8.54 -1.86
C THR A 56 5.02 8.14 -0.64
N ILE A 57 5.69 7.61 0.39
CA ILE A 57 5.06 7.08 1.61
C ILE A 57 5.63 7.79 2.82
N PRO A 58 4.82 8.48 3.62
CA PRO A 58 5.23 8.99 4.92
C PRO A 58 5.62 7.84 5.86
N PHE A 59 6.75 7.95 6.56
CA PHE A 59 7.19 6.94 7.54
C PHE A 59 6.12 6.65 8.60
N CYS A 60 5.36 7.67 9.00
CA CYS A 60 4.32 7.56 10.01
C CYS A 60 3.12 6.69 9.60
N VAL A 61 2.99 6.30 8.33
CA VAL A 61 1.91 5.42 7.86
C VAL A 61 2.36 4.01 7.51
N VAL A 62 3.66 3.71 7.59
CA VAL A 62 4.21 2.39 7.20
C VAL A 62 3.57 1.26 7.99
N GLU A 63 3.38 1.44 9.30
CA GLU A 63 2.76 0.43 10.18
C GLU A 63 1.25 0.21 9.90
N ARG A 64 0.62 1.11 9.13
CA ARG A 64 -0.79 1.03 8.74
C ARG A 64 -0.99 0.45 7.34
N ILE A 65 0.09 0.16 6.61
CA ILE A 65 0.00 -0.43 5.27
C ILE A 65 -0.62 -1.83 5.39
N PRO A 66 -1.67 -2.14 4.62
CA PRO A 66 -2.31 -3.44 4.68
C PRO A 66 -1.32 -4.53 4.27
N VAL A 67 -1.29 -5.63 5.02
CA VAL A 67 -0.57 -6.83 4.63
C VAL A 67 -1.48 -7.66 3.72
N ALA A 68 -0.93 -8.20 2.64
CA ALA A 68 -1.64 -9.13 1.78
C ALA A 68 -2.18 -10.28 2.64
N ASP A 69 -3.50 -10.47 2.60
CA ASP A 69 -4.10 -11.59 3.30
C ASP A 69 -3.64 -12.87 2.59
N ALA A 70 -3.04 -13.78 3.35
CA ALA A 70 -2.80 -15.14 2.86
C ALA A 70 -4.16 -15.82 2.82
N ALA A 71 -4.98 -15.52 1.80
CA ALA A 71 -6.27 -16.15 1.63
C ALA A 71 -6.04 -17.68 1.66
N CYS A 72 -6.47 -18.29 2.75
CA CYS A 72 -6.36 -19.71 3.05
C CYS A 72 -7.33 -20.51 2.18
#